data_AF-A0A3M0Y178-F1
#
_entry.id   AF-A0A3M0Y178-F1
#
_cell.length_a   1.000
_cell.length_b   1.000
_cell.length_c   1.000
_cell.angle_alpha   90.00
_cell.angle_beta   90.00
_cell.angle_gamma   90.00
#
_symmetry.space_group_name_H-M   'P 1'
#
loop_
_entity.id
_entity.type
_entity.pdbx_description
1 polymer ?
#
loop_
_entity_poly.entity_id
_entity_poly.type
_entity_poly.pdbx_seq_one_letter_code
_entity_poly.pdbx_strand_id
1 'polypeptide(L)'
;TRRLSVSAEDMGAVLRALDIVDTIEGGRLEITGTSPGPLPAGPLSARIEARDYVLIDAPVMAKLLTVASLSGISDLLSGEGIRFRRLIGTVTAQNGKVHTDLLRAYGPALGLTAKGDLDLNTGQLDLAGTIVPAYTVNRILGQIPLLGTLLTGGEGQGVFAVTYRMRGPIGDPKITVNPLSALAPGFLRSLFSATPSTATDADGELRAIPRRTDP
;
A
#
# COMPACT_ATOMS: atom_id res chain seq x y z
N THR A 1 -16.87 32.59 -1.69
CA THR A 1 -16.11 31.35 -1.95
C THR A 1 -14.94 31.65 -2.85
N ARG A 2 -13.71 31.37 -2.42
CA ARG A 2 -12.49 31.51 -3.22
C ARG A 2 -12.12 30.17 -3.84
N ARG A 3 -11.57 30.18 -5.05
CA ARG A 3 -11.04 28.99 -5.73
C ARG A 3 -9.52 29.05 -5.73
N LEU A 4 -8.90 27.90 -5.53
CA LEU A 4 -7.47 27.69 -5.65
C LEU A 4 -7.23 26.65 -6.74
N SER A 5 -6.27 26.91 -7.61
CA SER A 5 -5.74 25.94 -8.56
C SER A 5 -4.23 26.07 -8.56
N VAL A 6 -3.54 24.97 -8.27
CA VAL A 6 -2.08 24.86 -8.35
C VAL A 6 -1.78 23.69 -9.27
N SER A 7 -0.86 23.88 -10.20
CA SER A 7 -0.37 22.82 -11.05
C SER A 7 1.15 22.87 -11.13
N ALA A 8 1.77 21.71 -11.23
CA ALA A 8 3.19 21.55 -11.50
C ALA A 8 3.39 20.46 -12.56
N GLU A 9 4.24 20.73 -13.55
CA GLU A 9 4.62 19.73 -14.55
C GLU A 9 5.67 18.75 -14.03
N ASP A 10 6.47 19.19 -13.06
CA ASP A 10 7.42 18.38 -12.30
C ASP A 10 7.20 18.60 -10.79
N MET A 11 6.40 17.71 -10.20
CA MET A 11 6.08 17.67 -8.78
C MET A 11 7.33 17.41 -7.95
N GLY A 12 8.17 16.46 -8.34
CA GLY A 12 9.40 16.11 -7.62
C GLY A 12 10.37 17.29 -7.53
N ALA A 13 10.56 18.04 -8.61
CA ALA A 13 11.38 19.24 -8.61
C ALA A 13 10.81 20.33 -7.69
N VAL A 14 9.49 20.56 -7.71
CA VAL A 14 8.84 21.54 -6.82
C VAL A 14 8.97 21.15 -5.36
N LEU A 15 8.74 19.87 -5.02
CA LEU A 15 8.83 19.40 -3.63
C LEU A 15 10.26 19.50 -3.09
N ARG A 16 11.27 19.22 -3.91
CA ARG A 16 12.68 19.41 -3.56
C ARG A 16 13.05 20.88 -3.39
N ALA A 17 12.60 21.74 -4.30
CA ALA A 17 12.88 23.18 -4.22
C ALA A 17 12.27 23.84 -2.97
N LEU A 18 11.18 23.27 -2.46
CA LEU A 18 10.51 23.70 -1.23
C LEU A 18 10.99 22.96 0.03
N ASP A 19 11.99 22.09 -0.09
CA ASP A 19 12.53 21.28 1.02
C ASP A 19 11.45 20.47 1.76
N ILE A 20 10.46 19.97 1.00
CA ILE A 20 9.34 19.18 1.55
C ILE A 20 9.71 17.70 1.58
N VAL A 21 10.08 17.15 0.41
CA VAL A 21 10.54 15.76 0.23
C VAL A 21 11.48 15.69 -0.96
N ASP A 22 12.46 14.81 -0.88
CA ASP A 22 13.48 14.53 -1.90
C ASP A 22 13.32 13.15 -2.58
N THR A 23 12.44 12.32 -2.05
CA THR A 23 12.18 10.94 -2.47
C THR A 23 11.23 10.80 -3.66
N ILE A 24 10.81 11.90 -4.28
CA ILE A 24 9.89 11.91 -5.42
C ILE A 24 10.58 12.50 -6.65
N GLU A 25 10.52 11.77 -7.75
CA GLU A 25 11.02 12.20 -9.05
C GLU A 25 9.90 12.39 -10.07
N GLY A 26 9.96 13.52 -10.78
CA GLY A 26 9.06 13.87 -11.88
C GLY A 26 7.60 13.98 -11.45
N GLY A 27 6.73 13.65 -12.42
CA GLY A 27 5.29 13.59 -12.26
C GLY A 27 4.58 14.93 -12.29
N ARG A 28 3.32 14.91 -12.72
CA ARG A 28 2.46 16.09 -12.78
C ARG A 28 1.59 16.17 -11.54
N LEU A 29 1.45 17.34 -10.96
CA LEU A 29 0.60 17.63 -9.82
C LEU A 29 -0.49 18.62 -10.22
N GLU A 30 -1.72 18.35 -9.80
CA GLU A 30 -2.84 19.27 -9.82
C GLU A 30 -3.52 19.29 -8.45
N ILE A 31 -3.72 20.49 -7.91
CA ILE A 31 -4.45 20.73 -6.69
C ILE A 31 -5.55 21.74 -7.00
N THR A 32 -6.79 21.35 -6.79
CA THR A 32 -7.95 22.23 -6.97
C THR A 32 -8.73 22.29 -5.68
N GLY A 33 -9.09 23.50 -5.22
CA GLY A 33 -9.78 23.63 -3.95
C GLY A 33 -10.66 24.85 -3.84
N THR A 34 -11.50 24.83 -2.82
CA THR A 34 -12.39 25.94 -2.48
C THR A 34 -12.27 26.28 -1.00
N SER A 35 -12.40 27.57 -0.70
CA SER A 35 -12.48 28.05 0.68
C SER A 35 -13.68 28.98 0.84
N PRO A 36 -14.48 28.82 1.91
CA PRO A 36 -15.56 29.75 2.23
C PRO A 36 -15.04 31.08 2.76
N GLY A 37 -13.80 31.13 3.29
CA GLY A 37 -13.19 32.31 3.90
C GLY A 37 -11.85 32.72 3.28
N PRO A 38 -11.17 33.72 3.84
CA PRO A 38 -9.82 34.08 3.45
C PRO A 38 -8.81 33.02 3.91
N LEU A 39 -7.93 32.60 3.02
CA LEU A 39 -6.78 31.75 3.36
C LEU A 39 -5.67 32.57 4.03
N PRO A 40 -4.86 31.99 4.93
CA PRO A 40 -4.89 30.59 5.39
C PRO A 40 -5.84 30.30 6.57
N ALA A 41 -6.56 31.31 7.07
CA ALA A 41 -7.40 31.21 8.28
C ALA A 41 -8.68 30.37 8.06
N GLY A 42 -9.30 30.50 6.89
CA GLY A 42 -10.45 29.72 6.48
C GLY A 42 -10.06 28.30 6.05
N PRO A 43 -10.94 27.31 6.26
CA PRO A 43 -10.67 25.95 5.80
C PRO A 43 -10.61 25.90 4.27
N LEU A 44 -9.63 25.18 3.74
CA LEU A 44 -9.49 24.85 2.32
C LEU A 44 -9.87 23.39 2.14
N SER A 45 -10.91 23.12 1.36
CA SER A 45 -11.17 21.76 0.87
C SER A 45 -10.56 21.64 -0.51
N ALA A 46 -9.56 20.76 -0.67
CA ALA A 46 -8.84 20.57 -1.92
C ALA A 46 -8.85 19.12 -2.36
N ARG A 47 -8.96 18.91 -3.67
CA ARG A 47 -8.67 17.67 -4.36
C ARG A 47 -7.23 17.71 -4.84
N ILE A 48 -6.47 16.68 -4.51
CA ILE A 48 -5.10 16.49 -4.98
C ILE A 48 -5.10 15.36 -6.00
N GLU A 49 -4.39 15.58 -7.09
CA GLU A 49 -4.13 14.59 -8.10
C GLU A 49 -2.68 14.68 -8.58
N ALA A 50 -1.92 13.60 -8.43
CA ALA A 50 -0.60 13.49 -9.03
C ALA A 50 -0.56 12.34 -10.04
N ARG A 51 0.26 12.45 -11.08
CA ARG A 51 0.34 11.46 -12.17
C ARG A 51 1.78 11.19 -12.56
N ASP A 52 2.05 9.95 -12.95
CA ASP A 52 3.28 9.53 -13.62
C ASP A 52 4.57 9.92 -12.86
N TYR A 53 4.64 9.60 -11.57
CA TYR A 53 5.78 9.91 -10.69
C TYR A 53 6.50 8.64 -10.21
N VAL A 54 7.74 8.81 -9.76
CA VAL A 54 8.56 7.73 -9.20
C VAL A 54 8.90 8.05 -7.75
N LEU A 55 8.70 7.09 -6.86
CA LEU A 55 9.17 7.14 -5.49
C LEU A 55 10.54 6.44 -5.41
N ILE A 56 11.57 7.15 -4.98
CA ILE A 56 12.95 6.66 -4.85
C ILE A 56 13.44 6.82 -3.41
N ASP A 57 14.40 5.99 -3.00
CA ASP A 57 15.21 6.14 -1.77
C ASP A 57 14.47 6.50 -0.46
N ALA A 58 13.19 6.14 -0.37
CA ALA A 58 12.39 6.46 0.81
C ALA A 58 12.53 5.39 1.90
N PRO A 59 12.48 5.74 3.20
CA PRO A 59 12.41 4.76 4.29
C PRO A 59 11.29 3.72 4.09
N VAL A 60 10.21 4.12 3.41
CA VAL A 60 9.10 3.23 3.09
C VAL A 60 9.53 2.13 2.12
N MET A 61 10.43 2.41 1.19
CA MET A 61 10.98 1.41 0.25
C MET A 61 11.84 0.38 0.97
N ALA A 62 12.70 0.80 1.90
CA ALA A 62 13.52 -0.12 2.70
C ALA A 62 12.64 -1.07 3.53
N LYS A 63 11.53 -0.58 4.08
CA LYS A 63 10.55 -1.43 4.79
C LYS A 63 9.74 -2.29 3.83
N LEU A 64 9.39 -1.76 2.65
CA LEU A 64 8.75 -2.54 1.61
C LEU A 64 9.61 -3.70 1.12
N LEU A 65 10.94 -3.53 1.02
CA LEU A 65 11.89 -4.61 0.69
C LEU A 65 11.78 -5.77 1.68
N THR A 66 11.66 -5.48 2.98
CA THR A 66 11.49 -6.54 4.01
C THR A 66 10.16 -7.27 3.94
N VAL A 67 9.11 -6.61 3.42
CA VAL A 67 7.82 -7.25 3.16
C VAL A 67 7.85 -7.98 1.81
N ALA A 68 8.57 -7.44 0.84
CA ALA A 68 8.71 -7.96 -0.51
C ALA A 68 9.48 -9.28 -0.53
N SER A 69 10.49 -9.42 0.31
CA SER A 69 11.19 -10.70 0.50
C SER A 69 10.26 -11.79 1.04
N LEU A 70 9.23 -11.43 1.81
CA LEU A 70 8.21 -12.37 2.29
C LEU A 70 7.20 -12.76 1.22
N SER A 71 6.97 -11.91 0.21
CA SER A 71 5.96 -12.13 -0.84
C SER A 71 6.55 -12.44 -2.23
N GLY A 72 7.87 -12.40 -2.39
CA GLY A 72 8.57 -12.70 -3.65
C GLY A 72 8.58 -11.57 -4.68
N ILE A 73 8.37 -10.31 -4.27
CA ILE A 73 8.30 -9.14 -5.19
C ILE A 73 9.58 -8.29 -5.20
N SER A 74 10.74 -8.90 -4.91
CA SER A 74 12.04 -8.23 -4.82
C SER A 74 12.42 -7.47 -6.08
N ASP A 75 12.06 -7.97 -7.26
CA ASP A 75 12.45 -7.42 -8.56
C ASP A 75 11.79 -6.05 -8.82
N LEU A 76 10.69 -5.74 -8.13
CA LEU A 76 9.98 -4.46 -8.21
C LEU A 76 10.71 -3.32 -7.47
N LEU A 77 11.80 -3.64 -6.76
CA LEU A 77 12.57 -2.72 -5.92
C LEU A 77 14.05 -2.70 -6.33
N SER A 78 14.37 -3.13 -7.55
CA SER A 78 15.70 -3.29 -8.16
C SER A 78 16.53 -2.01 -8.32
N GLY A 79 16.20 -0.94 -7.60
CA GLY A 79 16.95 0.31 -7.56
C GLY A 79 16.39 1.43 -8.45
N GLU A 80 15.43 1.14 -9.34
CA GLU A 80 14.82 2.15 -10.23
C GLU A 80 13.68 2.98 -9.57
N GLY A 81 13.39 2.75 -8.28
CA GLY A 81 12.24 3.32 -7.61
C GLY A 81 10.91 2.62 -7.92
N ILE A 82 9.84 3.09 -7.28
CA ILE A 82 8.47 2.57 -7.45
C ILE A 82 7.66 3.56 -8.28
N ARG A 83 7.25 3.12 -9.47
CA ARG A 83 6.44 3.95 -10.38
C ARG A 83 4.96 3.96 -9.97
N PHE A 84 4.39 5.14 -9.85
CA PHE A 84 2.97 5.36 -9.63
C PHE A 84 2.33 6.08 -10.81
N ARG A 85 1.22 5.53 -11.30
CA ARG A 85 0.45 6.15 -12.39
C ARG A 85 -0.40 7.30 -11.90
N ARG A 86 -0.96 7.18 -10.70
CA ARG A 86 -1.80 8.23 -10.12
C ARG A 86 -1.80 8.21 -8.61
N LEU A 87 -1.83 9.39 -8.02
CA LEU A 87 -2.26 9.66 -6.65
C LEU A 87 -3.53 10.49 -6.73
N ILE A 88 -4.50 10.20 -5.87
CA ILE A 88 -5.76 10.93 -5.81
C ILE A 88 -6.31 10.94 -4.40
N GLY A 89 -6.90 12.06 -4.01
CA GLY A 89 -7.70 12.15 -2.80
C GLY A 89 -8.14 13.55 -2.51
N THR A 90 -8.74 13.72 -1.34
CA THR A 90 -9.19 15.00 -0.82
C THR A 90 -8.46 15.32 0.47
N VAL A 91 -8.13 16.59 0.64
CA VAL A 91 -7.53 17.11 1.85
C VAL A 91 -8.32 18.31 2.35
N THR A 92 -8.34 18.48 3.66
CA THR A 92 -8.75 19.72 4.29
C THR A 92 -7.51 20.39 4.88
N ALA A 93 -7.31 21.67 4.60
CA ALA A 93 -6.19 22.43 5.11
C ALA A 93 -6.67 23.68 5.87
N GLN A 94 -6.17 23.90 7.07
CA GLN A 94 -6.48 25.09 7.87
C GLN A 94 -5.32 25.40 8.80
N ASN A 95 -4.87 26.66 8.85
CA ASN A 95 -3.80 27.11 9.75
C ASN A 95 -2.52 26.23 9.67
N GLY A 96 -2.13 25.83 8.46
CA GLY A 96 -0.96 24.98 8.23
C GLY A 96 -1.15 23.50 8.59
N LYS A 97 -2.31 23.09 9.10
CA LYS A 97 -2.64 21.67 9.32
C LYS A 97 -3.41 21.13 8.14
N VAL A 98 -2.97 19.99 7.62
CA VAL A 98 -3.56 19.27 6.50
C VAL A 98 -4.04 17.92 7.01
N HIS A 99 -5.31 17.61 6.75
CA HIS A 99 -5.92 16.32 7.08
C HIS A 99 -6.39 15.63 5.80
N THR A 100 -6.31 14.31 5.77
CA THR A 100 -6.93 13.49 4.73
C THR A 100 -7.57 12.24 5.32
N ASP A 101 -8.83 12.01 4.96
CA ASP A 101 -9.51 10.76 5.27
C ASP A 101 -8.98 9.60 4.42
N LEU A 102 -8.56 9.91 3.18
CA LEU A 102 -8.13 8.92 2.21
C LEU A 102 -7.41 9.53 0.99
N LEU A 103 -6.11 9.33 0.95
CA LEU A 103 -5.30 9.37 -0.27
C LEU A 103 -5.13 7.95 -0.80
N ARG A 104 -5.15 7.82 -2.13
CA ARG A 104 -4.88 6.57 -2.83
C ARG A 104 -3.80 6.80 -3.88
N ALA A 105 -2.78 5.96 -3.89
CA ALA A 105 -1.80 5.90 -4.97
C ALA A 105 -1.83 4.51 -5.61
N TYR A 106 -1.71 4.43 -6.93
CA TYR A 106 -1.65 3.15 -7.63
C TYR A 106 -0.65 3.14 -8.78
N GLY A 107 0.10 2.06 -8.85
CA GLY A 107 1.10 1.77 -9.88
C GLY A 107 0.96 0.36 -10.46
N PRO A 108 1.86 -0.04 -11.36
CA PRO A 108 1.90 -1.41 -11.90
C PRO A 108 2.29 -2.46 -10.86
N ALA A 109 3.13 -2.07 -9.89
CA ALA A 109 3.65 -2.96 -8.85
C ALA A 109 2.70 -3.09 -7.66
N LEU A 110 2.18 -1.96 -7.18
CA LEU A 110 1.42 -1.88 -5.93
C LEU A 110 0.51 -0.65 -5.87
N GLY A 111 -0.44 -0.70 -4.94
CA GLY A 111 -1.27 0.41 -4.50
C GLY A 111 -1.04 0.71 -3.03
N LEU A 112 -1.24 1.98 -2.67
CA LEU A 112 -1.11 2.50 -1.31
C LEU A 112 -2.37 3.29 -0.95
N THR A 113 -2.73 3.26 0.33
CA THR A 113 -3.65 4.22 0.94
C THR A 113 -2.92 5.00 2.03
N ALA A 114 -3.33 6.24 2.28
CA ALA A 114 -2.88 7.01 3.43
C ALA A 114 -4.05 7.81 4.00
N LYS A 115 -4.09 7.93 5.33
CA LYS A 115 -5.02 8.76 6.08
C LYS A 115 -4.34 9.32 7.31
N GLY A 116 -4.77 10.50 7.75
CA GLY A 116 -4.23 11.17 8.94
C GLY A 116 -3.82 12.60 8.65
N ASP A 117 -2.80 13.06 9.35
CA ASP A 117 -2.51 14.47 9.54
C ASP A 117 -1.07 14.83 9.15
N LEU A 118 -0.92 16.05 8.65
CA LEU A 118 0.35 16.71 8.37
C LEU A 118 0.29 18.13 8.91
N ASP A 119 1.22 18.50 9.77
CA ASP A 119 1.39 19.85 10.28
C ASP A 119 2.55 20.52 9.55
N LEU A 120 2.24 21.42 8.62
CA LEU A 120 3.21 22.16 7.80
C LEU A 120 3.99 23.19 8.62
N ASN A 121 3.48 23.63 9.78
CA ASN A 121 4.18 24.60 10.60
C ASN A 121 5.33 23.93 11.38
N THR A 122 5.15 22.67 11.76
CA THR A 122 6.15 21.88 12.50
C THR A 122 6.90 20.88 11.63
N GLY A 123 6.47 20.68 10.38
CA GLY A 123 7.03 19.68 9.47
C GLY A 123 6.78 18.23 9.93
N GLN A 124 5.74 17.99 10.73
CA GLN A 124 5.46 16.69 11.34
C GLN A 124 4.28 16.00 10.65
N LEU A 125 4.38 14.69 10.43
CA LEU A 125 3.30 13.87 9.93
C LEU A 125 2.91 12.75 10.90
N ASP A 126 1.66 12.35 10.84
CA ASP A 126 1.15 11.10 11.41
C ASP A 126 0.14 10.48 10.45
N LEU A 127 0.61 9.52 9.65
CA LEU A 127 -0.16 8.89 8.60
C LEU A 127 -0.24 7.39 8.83
N ALA A 128 -1.42 6.83 8.62
CA ALA A 128 -1.65 5.39 8.59
C ALA A 128 -2.16 4.97 7.23
N GLY A 129 -1.81 3.77 6.79
CA GLY A 129 -2.10 3.34 5.44
C GLY A 129 -2.04 1.84 5.24
N THR A 130 -2.36 1.42 4.03
CA THR A 130 -2.32 0.02 3.59
C THR A 130 -1.60 -0.08 2.26
N ILE A 131 -0.76 -1.10 2.14
CA ILE A 131 0.00 -1.46 0.94
C ILE A 131 -0.63 -2.72 0.38
N VAL A 132 -0.98 -2.69 -0.90
CA VAL A 132 -1.59 -3.83 -1.60
C VAL A 132 -0.82 -4.07 -2.90
N PRO A 133 -0.25 -5.27 -3.12
CA PRO A 133 0.36 -5.59 -4.39
C PRO A 133 -0.67 -5.59 -5.53
N ALA A 134 -0.31 -5.06 -6.70
CA ALA A 134 -1.24 -4.88 -7.81
C ALA A 134 -1.81 -6.20 -8.35
N TYR A 135 -1.04 -7.30 -8.30
CA TYR A 135 -1.52 -8.63 -8.68
C TYR A 135 -2.65 -9.15 -7.77
N THR A 136 -2.79 -8.61 -6.56
CA THR A 136 -3.94 -8.92 -5.69
C THR A 136 -5.21 -8.24 -6.19
N VAL A 137 -5.10 -7.03 -6.77
CA VAL A 137 -6.24 -6.30 -7.33
C VAL A 137 -6.80 -7.01 -8.57
N ASN A 138 -5.94 -7.52 -9.47
CA ASN A 138 -6.40 -8.27 -10.65
C ASN A 138 -7.14 -9.57 -10.28
N ARG A 139 -6.75 -10.23 -9.19
CA ARG A 139 -7.46 -11.42 -8.67
C ARG A 139 -8.84 -11.09 -8.11
N ILE A 140 -8.98 -9.92 -7.49
CA ILE A 140 -10.25 -9.40 -6.95
C ILE A 140 -11.18 -8.90 -8.08
N LEU A 141 -10.63 -8.25 -9.11
CA LEU A 141 -11.40 -7.69 -10.23
C LEU A 141 -11.89 -8.74 -11.24
N GLY A 142 -11.36 -9.96 -11.19
CA GLY A 142 -11.85 -11.09 -12.01
C GLY A 142 -13.25 -11.59 -11.63
N GLN A 143 -13.85 -11.08 -10.55
CA GLN A 143 -15.18 -11.47 -10.06
C GLN A 143 -16.04 -10.25 -9.67
N ILE A 144 -16.59 -9.55 -10.68
CA ILE A 144 -17.83 -8.74 -10.66
C ILE A 144 -17.81 -7.38 -9.88
N PRO A 145 -18.52 -6.33 -10.38
CA PRO A 145 -18.20 -4.93 -10.15
C PRO A 145 -18.89 -4.31 -8.92
N LEU A 146 -18.37 -3.15 -8.51
CA LEU A 146 -18.88 -2.20 -7.49
C LEU A 146 -18.24 -2.29 -6.10
N LEU A 147 -17.09 -1.61 -6.01
CA LEU A 147 -16.60 -0.72 -4.93
C LEU A 147 -17.41 -0.65 -3.61
N GLY A 148 -17.49 -1.71 -2.80
CA GLY A 148 -18.14 -1.59 -1.49
C GLY A 148 -17.74 -2.58 -0.39
N THR A 149 -17.49 -3.85 -0.73
CA THR A 149 -17.49 -4.93 0.29
C THR A 149 -16.15 -5.65 0.46
N LEU A 150 -15.09 -5.22 -0.23
CA LEU A 150 -13.81 -5.94 -0.25
C LEU A 150 -12.87 -5.60 0.93
N LEU A 151 -13.39 -4.87 1.94
CA LEU A 151 -12.76 -4.75 3.26
C LEU A 151 -13.23 -5.83 4.24
N THR A 152 -14.21 -6.66 3.86
CA THR A 152 -14.66 -7.83 4.63
C THR A 152 -14.30 -9.08 3.83
N GLY A 153 -13.18 -9.71 4.15
CA GLY A 153 -12.59 -10.81 3.40
C GLY A 153 -13.60 -11.88 2.96
N GLY A 154 -13.80 -11.99 1.65
CA GLY A 154 -14.52 -13.09 1.02
C GLY A 154 -13.68 -14.38 1.05
N GLU A 155 -14.37 -15.52 1.06
CA GLU A 155 -13.82 -16.83 1.34
C GLU A 155 -12.80 -17.33 0.31
N GLY A 156 -11.69 -17.88 0.81
CA GLY A 156 -10.85 -18.83 0.07
C GLY A 156 -9.65 -18.28 -0.72
N GLN A 157 -9.55 -16.97 -0.98
CA GLN A 157 -8.43 -16.40 -1.73
C GLN A 157 -7.89 -15.15 -1.02
N GLY A 158 -6.86 -15.34 -0.19
CA GLY A 158 -6.35 -14.30 0.70
C GLY A 158 -5.91 -13.03 -0.04
N VAL A 159 -6.36 -11.88 0.45
CA VAL A 159 -5.85 -10.56 0.05
C VAL A 159 -4.56 -10.31 0.83
N PHE A 160 -3.44 -10.17 0.14
CA PHE A 160 -2.20 -9.71 0.77
C PHE A 160 -2.25 -8.18 0.90
N ALA A 161 -2.41 -7.69 2.12
CA ALA A 161 -2.44 -6.27 2.43
C ALA A 161 -1.64 -6.01 3.70
N VAL A 162 -0.68 -5.10 3.66
CA VAL A 162 0.13 -4.74 4.84
C VAL A 162 -0.21 -3.34 5.28
N THR A 163 -0.63 -3.20 6.53
CA THR A 163 -0.84 -1.89 7.14
C THR A 163 0.48 -1.30 7.63
N TYR A 164 0.61 0.01 7.50
CA TYR A 164 1.78 0.76 7.92
C TYR A 164 1.36 2.04 8.64
N ARG A 165 2.30 2.61 9.39
CA ARG A 165 2.19 3.92 10.00
C ARG A 165 3.50 4.68 9.85
N MET A 166 3.40 5.96 9.52
CA MET A 166 4.51 6.89 9.39
C MET A 166 4.30 8.01 10.42
N ARG A 167 5.32 8.30 11.22
CA ARG A 167 5.30 9.37 12.22
C ARG A 167 6.62 10.09 12.28
N GLY A 168 6.60 11.41 12.46
CA GLY A 168 7.80 12.22 12.61
C GLY A 168 7.97 13.26 11.50
N PRO A 169 9.20 13.74 11.27
CA PRO A 169 9.49 14.73 10.25
C PRO A 169 9.08 14.27 8.85
N ILE A 170 8.52 15.16 8.02
CA ILE A 170 8.05 14.83 6.68
C ILE A 170 9.16 14.31 5.75
N GLY A 171 10.38 14.84 5.87
CA GLY A 171 11.54 14.41 5.09
C GLY A 171 12.12 13.06 5.53
N ASP A 172 12.00 12.70 6.81
CA ASP A 172 12.49 11.43 7.34
C ASP A 172 11.55 10.85 8.42
N PRO A 173 10.38 10.33 8.03
CA PRO A 173 9.43 9.80 8.99
C PRO A 173 9.85 8.41 9.46
N LYS A 174 9.63 8.11 10.74
CA LYS A 174 9.75 6.75 11.26
C LYS A 174 8.58 5.91 10.76
N ILE A 175 8.88 4.78 10.13
CA ILE A 175 7.88 3.88 9.56
C ILE A 175 7.82 2.56 10.32
N THR A 176 6.60 2.18 10.71
CA THR A 176 6.28 0.89 11.32
C THR A 176 5.28 0.15 10.45
N VAL A 177 5.53 -1.15 10.22
CA VAL A 177 4.67 -2.04 9.43
C VAL A 177 4.14 -3.16 10.32
N ASN A 178 2.88 -3.54 10.13
CA ASN A 178 2.28 -4.69 10.81
C ASN A 178 2.06 -5.84 9.80
N PRO A 179 3.01 -6.78 9.67
CA PRO A 179 2.90 -7.87 8.71
C PRO A 179 1.76 -8.84 9.03
N LEU A 180 1.30 -8.93 10.29
CA LEU A 180 0.17 -9.78 10.67
C LEU A 180 -1.14 -9.33 10.03
N SER A 181 -1.22 -8.07 9.58
CA SER A 181 -2.38 -7.58 8.83
C SER A 181 -2.52 -8.18 7.43
N ALA A 182 -1.46 -8.83 6.90
CA ALA A 182 -1.52 -9.55 5.63
C ALA A 182 -2.12 -10.96 5.75
N LEU A 183 -2.37 -11.43 6.98
CA LEU A 183 -2.90 -12.76 7.27
C LEU A 183 -4.42 -12.77 7.09
N ALA A 184 -4.87 -12.77 5.84
CA ALA A 184 -6.25 -13.17 5.53
C ALA A 184 -6.44 -14.68 5.78
N PRO A 185 -7.66 -15.16 6.10
CA PRO A 185 -7.91 -16.54 6.56
C PRO A 185 -7.38 -17.66 5.63
N GLY A 186 -7.18 -17.39 4.35
CA GLY A 186 -6.68 -18.36 3.37
C GLY A 186 -5.17 -18.68 3.49
N PHE A 187 -4.32 -17.70 3.84
CA PHE A 187 -2.86 -17.91 3.92
C PHE A 187 -2.48 -18.83 5.08
N LEU A 188 -3.21 -18.73 6.20
CA LEU A 188 -3.02 -19.58 7.37
C LEU A 188 -3.15 -21.08 7.05
N ARG A 189 -4.06 -21.46 6.13
CA ARG A 189 -4.21 -22.87 5.73
C ARG A 189 -2.94 -23.45 5.12
N SER A 190 -2.17 -22.66 4.34
CA SER A 190 -0.93 -23.12 3.72
C SER A 190 0.22 -23.29 4.73
N LEU A 191 0.28 -22.45 5.76
CA LEU A 191 1.28 -22.57 6.82
C LEU A 191 1.02 -23.78 7.73
N PHE A 192 -0.24 -24.09 8.01
CA PHE A 192 -0.63 -25.26 8.81
C PHE A 192 -0.59 -26.59 8.03
N SER A 193 -0.60 -26.53 6.69
CA SER A 193 -0.38 -27.72 5.84
C SER A 193 1.09 -27.94 5.47
N ALA A 194 1.94 -26.92 5.64
CA ALA A 194 3.38 -27.03 5.42
C ALA A 194 4.15 -27.59 6.64
N THR A 195 3.52 -27.76 7.81
CA THR A 195 4.07 -28.63 8.86
C THR A 195 3.90 -30.08 8.41
N PRO A 196 4.98 -30.84 8.18
CA PRO A 196 4.86 -32.25 7.83
C PRO A 196 4.15 -32.95 8.97
N SER A 197 3.00 -33.54 8.69
CA SER A 197 2.40 -34.53 9.57
C SER A 197 3.35 -35.72 9.61
N THR A 198 4.29 -35.74 10.56
CA THR A 198 4.90 -36.99 11.01
C THR A 198 3.82 -37.77 11.75
N ALA A 199 2.94 -38.40 10.97
CA ALA A 199 2.06 -39.45 11.41
C ALA A 199 2.53 -40.73 10.70
N THR A 200 3.54 -41.32 11.32
CA THR A 200 3.78 -42.76 11.44
C THR A 200 3.10 -43.66 10.42
N ASP A 201 3.91 -44.15 9.48
CA ASP A 201 3.65 -45.43 8.82
C ASP A 201 3.55 -46.53 9.88
N ALA A 202 2.34 -47.04 10.08
CA ALA A 202 2.09 -48.35 10.63
C ALA A 202 0.73 -48.80 10.12
N ASP A 203 0.74 -49.58 9.03
CA ASP A 203 0.12 -50.90 9.02
C ASP A 203 0.44 -51.61 7.69
N GLY A 204 1.26 -52.65 7.80
CA GLY A 204 1.67 -53.51 6.71
C GLY A 204 0.52 -54.37 6.22
N GLU A 205 0.19 -54.24 4.94
CA GLU A 205 -0.58 -55.23 4.20
C GLU A 205 0.26 -56.51 4.04
N LEU A 206 -0.01 -57.50 4.88
CA LEU A 206 0.30 -58.89 4.57
C LEU A 206 -0.75 -59.41 3.59
N ARG A 207 -0.44 -59.40 2.29
CA ARG A 207 -1.15 -60.19 1.28
C ARG A 207 -0.20 -61.01 0.39
N ALA A 208 -0.51 -62.31 0.39
CA ALA A 208 -0.27 -63.35 -0.61
C ALA A 208 1.03 -64.19 -0.52
N ILE A 209 0.82 -65.49 -0.28
CA ILE A 209 1.54 -66.55 -1.01
C ILE A 209 0.46 -67.48 -1.60
N PRO A 210 0.30 -67.60 -2.94
CA PRO A 210 -0.46 -68.69 -3.52
C PRO A 210 0.39 -69.95 -3.54
N ARG A 211 -0.12 -71.07 -3.00
CA ARG A 211 0.46 -72.39 -3.28
C ARG A 211 -0.19 -72.95 -4.55
N ARG A 212 0.66 -73.13 -5.57
CA ARG A 212 0.39 -73.81 -6.83
C ARG A 212 0.21 -75.31 -6.58
N THR A 213 -0.91 -75.87 -7.00
CA THR A 213 -1.17 -77.29 -7.25
C THR A 213 -0.30 -77.79 -8.43
N ASP A 214 0.31 -78.96 -8.37
CA ASP A 214 -0.19 -80.26 -8.90
C ASP A 214 1.04 -81.20 -9.04
N PRO A 215 0.91 -82.49 -9.44
CA PRO A 215 -0.24 -83.40 -9.48
C PRO A 215 -0.09 -84.66 -8.60
#